data_AF-A0AAW6YGT8-F1
#
_entry.id   AF-A0AAW6YGT8-F1
#
_cell.length_a   1.000
_cell.length_b   1.000
_cell.length_c   1.000
_cell.angle_alpha   90.00
_cell.angle_beta   90.00
_cell.angle_gamma   90.00
#
_symmetry.space_group_name_H-M   'P 1'
#
loop_
_entity.id
_entity.type
_entity.pdbx_description
1 polymer ?
#
loop_
_entity_poly.entity_id
_entity_poly.type
_entity_poly.pdbx_seq_one_letter_code
_entity_poly.pdbx_strand_id
1 'polypeptide(L)'
;GKEWTKPGNLIGNGAYVLKERVVNEKLVVVPNTHYWDNAKTVLQKVTFLPINQESAATKRYLAGDIDITESFPKNMYQKLLKD
;
A
#
# COMPACT_ATOMS: atom_id res chain seq x y z
N GLY A 1 6.62 23.86 -4.91
CA GLY A 1 5.36 24.43 -5.47
C GLY A 1 4.18 23.50 -5.20
N LYS A 2 2.94 23.87 -5.55
CA LYS A 2 1.71 23.10 -5.22
C LYS A 2 1.71 21.64 -5.71
N GLU A 3 2.41 21.38 -6.82
CA GLU A 3 2.44 20.07 -7.50
C GLU A 3 3.55 19.12 -7.03
N TRP A 4 4.23 19.45 -5.92
CA TRP A 4 5.40 18.69 -5.46
C TRP A 4 5.08 17.25 -5.04
N THR A 5 3.81 16.94 -4.74
CA THR A 5 3.38 15.59 -4.35
C THR A 5 2.89 14.72 -5.50
N LYS A 6 2.93 15.23 -6.75
CA LYS A 6 2.57 14.43 -7.92
C LYS A 6 3.65 13.38 -8.22
N PRO A 7 3.29 12.24 -8.83
CA PRO A 7 4.26 11.30 -9.37
C PRO A 7 5.29 12.04 -10.27
N GLY A 8 6.57 11.70 -10.12
CA GLY A 8 7.68 12.36 -10.83
C GLY A 8 8.20 13.65 -10.18
N ASN A 9 7.38 14.36 -9.38
CA ASN A 9 7.81 15.58 -8.68
C ASN A 9 8.15 15.34 -7.20
N LEU A 10 7.58 14.28 -6.62
CA LEU A 10 7.81 13.93 -5.21
C LEU A 10 9.20 13.34 -5.02
N ILE A 11 10.11 14.14 -4.48
CA ILE A 11 11.46 13.74 -4.15
C ILE A 11 11.53 13.34 -2.67
N GLY A 12 12.05 12.15 -2.40
CA GLY A 12 12.25 11.63 -1.05
C GLY A 12 13.49 10.74 -0.96
N ASN A 13 13.94 10.50 0.26
CA ASN A 13 15.13 9.70 0.57
C ASN A 13 14.80 8.33 1.19
N GLY A 14 13.53 7.92 1.19
CA GLY A 14 13.07 6.62 1.68
C GLY A 14 13.26 5.49 0.65
N ALA A 15 12.88 4.27 1.04
CA ALA A 15 13.05 3.06 0.25
C ALA A 15 12.24 2.99 -1.05
N TYR A 16 11.19 3.80 -1.19
CA TYR A 16 10.31 3.80 -2.36
C TYR A 16 10.06 5.21 -2.89
N VAL A 17 9.80 5.30 -4.20
CA VAL A 17 9.33 6.51 -4.88
C VAL A 17 7.88 6.35 -5.35
N LEU A 18 7.15 7.46 -5.44
CA LEU A 18 5.78 7.48 -5.95
C LEU A 18 5.77 7.29 -7.47
N LYS A 19 5.25 6.15 -7.93
CA LYS A 19 5.12 5.81 -9.34
C LYS A 19 3.81 6.28 -9.95
N GLU A 20 2.70 6.11 -9.24
CA GLU A 20 1.36 6.45 -9.71
C GLU A 20 0.47 6.88 -8.55
N ARG A 21 -0.43 7.82 -8.81
CA ARG A 21 -1.49 8.24 -7.88
C ARG A 21 -2.78 8.45 -8.64
N VAL A 22 -3.80 7.67 -8.28
CA VAL A 22 -5.19 7.88 -8.72
C VAL A 22 -6.02 8.18 -7.48
N VAL A 23 -6.56 9.40 -7.43
CA VAL A 23 -7.30 9.90 -6.25
C VAL A 23 -8.48 8.99 -5.95
N ASN A 24 -8.65 8.61 -4.68
CA ASN A 24 -9.67 7.67 -4.18
C ASN A 24 -9.60 6.24 -4.72
N GLU A 25 -8.57 5.88 -5.49
CA GLU A 25 -8.41 4.53 -6.03
C GLU A 25 -7.13 3.86 -5.54
N LYS A 26 -5.95 4.45 -5.80
CA LYS A 26 -4.67 3.81 -5.46
C LYS A 26 -3.47 4.76 -5.41
N LEU A 27 -2.46 4.34 -4.66
CA LEU A 27 -1.08 4.82 -4.77
C LEU A 27 -0.19 3.63 -5.14
N VAL A 28 0.65 3.79 -6.15
CA VAL A 28 1.66 2.78 -6.53
C VAL A 28 3.03 3.34 -6.23
N VAL A 29 3.84 2.56 -5.52
CA VAL A 29 5.24 2.89 -5.23
C VAL A 29 6.17 1.78 -5.72
N VAL A 30 7.39 2.16 -6.09
CA VAL A 30 8.45 1.26 -6.58
C VAL A 30 9.76 1.58 -5.86
N PRO A 31 10.72 0.65 -5.76
CA PRO A 31 11.99 0.89 -5.09
C PRO A 31 12.69 2.16 -5.56
N ASN A 32 13.27 2.89 -4.60
CA ASN A 32 14.10 4.05 -4.85
C ASN A 32 15.55 3.58 -5.02
N THR A 33 16.08 3.63 -6.25
CA THR A 33 17.47 3.25 -6.53
C THR A 33 18.51 4.10 -5.83
N HIS A 34 18.12 5.28 -5.32
CA HIS A 34 18.98 6.18 -4.54
C HIS A 34 18.84 5.99 -3.03
N TYR A 35 18.00 5.07 -2.56
CA TYR A 35 17.91 4.74 -1.14
C TYR A 35 19.19 4.05 -0.66
N TRP A 36 19.70 4.45 0.50
CA TRP A 36 20.99 4.00 1.01
C TRP A 36 21.08 2.48 1.20
N ASP A 37 19.96 1.80 1.50
CA ASP A 37 19.88 0.34 1.61
C ASP A 37 19.03 -0.30 0.50
N ASN A 38 18.98 0.30 -0.69
CA ASN A 38 18.21 -0.23 -1.83
C ASN A 38 18.59 -1.68 -2.17
N ALA A 39 19.85 -2.07 -1.96
CA ALA A 39 20.31 -3.45 -2.19
C ALA A 39 19.57 -4.50 -1.34
N LYS A 40 18.96 -4.10 -0.21
CA LYS A 40 18.13 -4.98 0.63
C LYS A 40 16.62 -4.78 0.44
N THR A 41 16.21 -3.91 -0.48
CA THR A 41 14.78 -3.67 -0.76
C THR A 41 14.23 -4.79 -1.64
N VAL A 42 13.40 -5.66 -1.06
CA VAL A 42 12.89 -6.86 -1.74
C VAL A 42 11.60 -6.61 -2.52
N LEU A 43 10.63 -5.88 -1.97
CA LEU A 43 9.36 -5.65 -2.65
C LEU A 43 9.57 -4.71 -3.84
N GLN A 44 9.21 -5.16 -5.04
CA GLN A 44 9.46 -4.41 -6.28
C GLN A 44 8.33 -3.43 -6.64
N LYS A 45 7.15 -3.62 -6.05
CA LYS A 45 5.98 -2.76 -6.23
C LYS A 45 5.06 -2.95 -5.04
N VAL A 46 4.55 -1.85 -4.51
CA VAL A 46 3.49 -1.86 -3.50
C VAL A 46 2.35 -0.98 -3.99
N THR A 47 1.12 -1.49 -3.86
CA THR A 47 -0.10 -0.74 -4.20
C THR A 47 -0.90 -0.52 -2.93
N PHE A 48 -1.10 0.74 -2.54
CA PHE A 48 -1.96 1.11 -1.43
C PHE A 48 -3.35 1.46 -1.94
N LEU A 49 -4.38 0.85 -1.36
CA LEU A 49 -5.79 1.10 -1.71
C LEU A 49 -6.49 1.80 -0.54
N PRO A 50 -7.23 2.90 -0.75
CA PRO A 50 -7.93 3.62 0.30
C PRO A 50 -9.29 2.96 0.61
N ILE A 51 -9.27 1.77 1.22
CA ILE A 51 -10.47 1.04 1.60
C ILE A 51 -10.87 1.40 3.03
N ASN A 52 -11.86 2.29 3.18
CA ASN A 52 -12.24 2.84 4.49
C ASN A 52 -13.05 1.88 5.39
N GLN A 53 -13.66 0.85 4.82
CA GLN A 53 -14.52 -0.08 5.56
C GLN A 53 -13.78 -1.39 5.80
N GLU A 54 -13.51 -1.72 7.06
CA GLU A 54 -12.81 -2.95 7.46
C GLU A 54 -13.48 -4.20 6.89
N SER A 55 -14.81 -4.26 6.88
CA SER A 55 -15.56 -5.38 6.31
C SER A 55 -15.33 -5.54 4.80
N ALA A 56 -15.14 -4.45 4.07
CA ALA A 56 -14.80 -4.49 2.65
C ALA A 56 -13.35 -4.93 2.46
N ALA A 57 -12.42 -4.42 3.27
CA ALA A 57 -11.02 -4.84 3.25
C ALA A 57 -10.89 -6.35 3.53
N THR A 58 -11.53 -6.87 4.59
CA THR A 58 -11.52 -8.30 4.92
C THR A 58 -12.07 -9.15 3.78
N LYS A 59 -13.17 -8.74 3.12
CA LYS A 59 -13.71 -9.48 1.96
C LYS A 59 -12.72 -9.53 0.80
N ARG A 60 -12.07 -8.41 0.49
CA ARG A 60 -11.06 -8.34 -0.58
C ARG A 60 -9.83 -9.17 -0.25
N TYR A 61 -9.38 -9.14 1.00
CA TYR A 61 -8.29 -9.99 1.47
C TYR A 61 -8.62 -11.49 1.30
N LEU A 62 -9.80 -11.92 1.77
CA LEU A 62 -10.24 -13.30 1.62
C LEU A 62 -10.46 -13.73 0.16
N ALA A 63 -10.73 -12.78 -0.74
CA ALA A 63 -10.82 -13.01 -2.18
C ALA A 63 -9.46 -13.02 -2.89
N GLY A 64 -8.36 -12.67 -2.21
CA GLY A 64 -7.03 -12.55 -2.80
C GLY A 64 -6.77 -11.25 -3.57
N ASP A 65 -7.66 -10.25 -3.45
CA ASP A 65 -7.51 -8.95 -4.11
C ASP A 65 -6.44 -8.06 -3.44
N ILE A 66 -6.19 -8.27 -2.14
CA ILE A 66 -5.20 -7.53 -1.35
C ILE A 66 -4.45 -8.48 -0.42
N ASP A 67 -3.17 -8.19 -0.19
CA ASP A 67 -2.29 -9.04 0.61
C ASP A 67 -2.28 -8.71 2.10
N ILE A 68 -2.61 -7.46 2.46
CA ILE A 68 -2.57 -6.96 3.85
C ILE A 68 -3.74 -6.01 4.08
N THR A 69 -4.43 -6.20 5.21
CA THR A 69 -5.48 -5.28 5.69
C THR A 69 -4.96 -4.42 6.84
N GLU A 70 -5.39 -3.16 6.95
CA GLU A 70 -5.10 -2.32 8.13
C GLU A 70 -5.81 -2.82 9.40
N SER A 71 -7.06 -3.27 9.25
CA SER A 71 -7.90 -3.79 10.33
C SER A 71 -8.99 -4.72 9.75
N PHE A 72 -9.71 -5.40 10.65
CA PHE A 72 -10.82 -6.29 10.34
C PHE A 72 -11.91 -6.18 11.41
N PRO A 73 -13.17 -6.53 11.09
CA PRO A 73 -14.26 -6.49 12.05
C PRO A 73 -13.98 -7.37 13.28
N LYS A 74 -14.04 -6.80 14.49
CA LYS A 74 -13.69 -7.51 15.74
C LYS A 74 -14.51 -8.78 15.98
N ASN A 75 -15.76 -8.81 15.54
CA ASN A 75 -16.61 -10.00 15.63
C ASN A 75 -16.12 -11.17 14.74
N MET A 76 -15.23 -10.91 13.79
CA MET A 76 -14.58 -11.94 12.96
C MET A 76 -13.29 -12.50 13.58
N TYR A 77 -12.78 -11.93 14.68
CA TYR A 77 -11.49 -12.31 15.27
C TYR A 77 -11.34 -13.83 15.47
N GLN A 78 -12.31 -14.46 16.13
CA GLN A 78 -12.29 -15.90 16.39
C GLN A 78 -12.35 -16.77 15.14
N LYS A 79 -12.92 -16.26 14.04
CA LYS A 79 -12.97 -16.96 12.77
C LYS A 79 -11.61 -16.86 12.06
N LEU A 80 -11.10 -15.63 11.93
CA LEU A 80 -9.84 -15.34 11.23
C LEU A 80 -8.61 -15.90 11.94
N LEU A 81 -8.68 -16.18 13.25
CA LEU A 81 -7.60 -16.82 13.99
C LEU A 81 -7.48 -18.33 13.72
N LYS A 82 -8.58 -18.98 13.32
CA LYS A 82 -8.63 -20.43 13.09
C LYS A 82 -8.24 -20.82 11.66
N ASP A 83 -8.48 -19.91 10.73
CA ASP A 83 -8.08 -20.01 9.33
C ASP A 83 -6.55 -19.84 9.21
#